data_AF-A0A6J2TK68-F1
#
_entry.id   AF-A0A6J2TK68-F1
#
_cell.length_a   1.000
_cell.length_b   1.000
_cell.length_c   1.000
_cell.angle_alpha   90.00
_cell.angle_beta   90.00
_cell.angle_gamma   90.00
#
_symmetry.space_group_name_H-M   'P 1'
#
loop_
_entity.id
_entity.type
_entity.pdbx_description
1 polymer ?
#
loop_
_entity_poly.entity_id
_entity_poly.type
_entity_poly.pdbx_seq_one_letter_code
_entity_poly.pdbx_strand_id
1 'polypeptide(L)'
;MKVILDSLAQQAALVANLEGQGSTAVPIIAKFPIKSQEDLEKLDGEINLQNKEQYIQAIKTLLKSDVKKSLRNVLADDVVMAFNVDGVHGKKALKSVVNFYDALLVSIDGGSSAEMDLRKAMQLSKKRVFKVKNKTNE
;
A
#
# COMPACT_ATOMS: atom_id res chain seq x y z
N MET A 1 -50.56 -20.25 3.02
CA MET A 1 -49.89 -18.93 3.14
C MET A 1 -48.58 -19.04 3.96
N LYS A 2 -47.75 -20.07 3.72
CA LYS A 2 -46.49 -20.35 4.47
C LYS A 2 -45.24 -20.09 3.62
N VAL A 3 -45.35 -20.31 2.31
CA VAL A 3 -44.29 -20.16 1.31
C VAL A 3 -43.68 -18.75 1.26
N ILE A 4 -44.48 -17.72 1.54
CA ILE A 4 -44.04 -16.31 1.51
C ILE A 4 -43.16 -15.98 2.72
N LEU A 5 -43.46 -16.56 3.90
CA LEU A 5 -42.61 -16.38 5.08
C LEU A 5 -41.27 -17.10 4.91
N ASP A 6 -41.31 -18.32 4.36
CA ASP A 6 -40.09 -19.09 4.13
C ASP A 6 -39.19 -18.42 3.09
N SER A 7 -39.76 -17.82 2.03
CA SER A 7 -38.96 -17.06 1.05
C SER A 7 -38.38 -15.77 1.62
N LEU A 8 -39.11 -15.09 2.52
CA LEU A 8 -38.61 -13.88 3.18
C LEU A 8 -37.45 -14.20 4.13
N ALA A 9 -37.56 -15.31 4.87
CA ALA A 9 -36.48 -15.78 5.75
C ALA A 9 -35.22 -16.15 4.98
N GLN A 10 -35.37 -16.80 3.81
CA GLN A 10 -34.24 -17.09 2.92
C GLN A 10 -33.59 -15.82 2.35
N GLN A 11 -34.39 -14.82 1.96
CA GLN A 11 -33.88 -13.53 1.50
C GLN A 11 -33.13 -12.77 2.61
N ALA A 12 -33.67 -12.75 3.84
CA ALA A 12 -33.01 -12.11 4.98
C ALA A 12 -31.68 -12.77 5.35
N ALA A 13 -31.61 -14.10 5.30
CA ALA A 13 -30.35 -14.83 5.52
C ALA A 13 -29.32 -14.55 4.42
N LEU A 14 -29.75 -14.40 3.17
CA LEU A 14 -28.85 -14.06 2.06
C LEU A 14 -28.30 -12.63 2.19
N VAL A 15 -29.13 -11.67 2.62
CA VAL A 15 -28.73 -10.29 2.88
C VAL A 15 -27.76 -10.21 4.07
N ALA A 16 -28.02 -10.89 5.17
CA ALA A 16 -27.13 -10.91 6.34
C ALA A 16 -25.73 -11.49 6.01
N ASN A 17 -25.67 -12.49 5.12
CA ASN A 17 -24.39 -13.04 4.66
C ASN A 17 -23.65 -12.13 3.68
N LEU A 18 -24.36 -11.25 2.96
CA LEU A 18 -23.77 -10.21 2.10
C LEU A 18 -23.26 -9.02 2.93
N GLU A 19 -23.94 -8.68 4.02
CA GLU A 19 -23.53 -7.60 4.94
C GLU A 19 -22.23 -7.93 5.71
N GLY A 20 -21.89 -9.21 5.85
CA GLY A 20 -20.59 -9.65 6.38
C GLY A 20 -19.38 -9.30 5.49
N GLN A 21 -19.60 -8.87 4.24
CA GLN A 21 -18.55 -8.37 3.34
C GLN A 21 -18.53 -6.84 3.23
N GLY A 22 -19.46 -6.16 3.92
CA GLY A 22 -19.62 -4.71 3.93
C GLY A 22 -19.08 -4.07 5.19
N SER A 23 -17.85 -4.41 5.62
CA SER A 23 -17.11 -3.43 6.43
C SER A 23 -17.10 -2.14 5.62
N THR A 24 -17.49 -1.00 6.19
CA THR A 24 -17.47 0.31 5.52
C THR A 24 -16.07 0.52 4.92
N ALA A 25 -15.90 0.10 3.67
CA ALA A 25 -14.60 -0.14 3.12
C ALA A 25 -14.08 1.22 2.69
N VAL A 26 -13.35 1.88 3.58
CA VAL A 26 -12.49 2.98 3.19
C VAL A 26 -11.69 2.45 1.99
N PRO A 27 -11.84 3.04 0.80
CA PRO A 27 -11.19 2.52 -0.39
C PRO A 27 -9.70 2.41 -0.08
N ILE A 28 -9.08 1.26 -0.35
CA ILE A 28 -7.68 0.97 0.04
C ILE A 28 -6.73 2.10 -0.38
N ILE A 29 -7.05 2.77 -1.49
CA ILE A 29 -6.36 3.96 -1.99
C ILE A 29 -6.26 5.09 -0.94
N ALA A 30 -7.27 5.29 -0.11
CA ALA A 30 -7.29 6.32 0.93
C ALA A 30 -6.35 6.02 2.12
N LYS A 31 -5.81 4.81 2.23
CA LYS A 31 -4.73 4.49 3.18
C LYS A 31 -3.36 5.03 2.73
N PHE A 32 -3.28 5.51 1.49
CA PHE A 32 -2.08 6.07 0.91
C PHE A 32 -2.15 7.61 0.80
N PRO A 33 -1.01 8.32 0.86
CA PRO A 33 0.33 7.80 1.14
C PRO A 33 0.52 7.44 2.61
N ILE A 34 1.32 6.41 2.87
CA ILE A 34 1.68 5.96 4.23
C ILE A 34 2.62 6.99 4.85
N LYS A 35 2.24 7.57 5.99
CA LYS A 35 2.89 8.76 6.56
C LYS A 35 3.89 8.44 7.66
N SER A 36 3.72 7.32 8.36
CA SER A 36 4.57 6.93 9.47
C SER A 36 5.05 5.49 9.33
N GLN A 37 6.09 5.16 10.10
CA GLN A 37 6.53 3.79 10.21
C GLN A 37 5.45 2.88 10.81
N GLU A 38 4.78 3.35 11.86
CA GLU A 38 3.78 2.56 12.58
C GLU A 38 2.61 2.22 11.64
N ASP A 39 2.21 3.15 10.77
CA ASP A 39 1.17 2.90 9.77
C ASP A 39 1.63 1.89 8.72
N LEU A 40 2.92 1.89 8.35
CA LEU A 40 3.48 0.91 7.43
C LEU A 40 3.45 -0.51 8.02
N GLU A 41 3.82 -0.65 9.29
CA GLU A 41 3.81 -1.94 10.01
C GLU A 41 2.38 -2.45 10.24
N LYS A 42 1.45 -1.55 10.59
CA LYS A 42 0.03 -1.91 10.67
C LYS A 42 -0.51 -2.38 9.33
N LEU A 43 -0.22 -1.65 8.26
CA LEU A 43 -0.67 -2.02 6.92
C LEU A 43 -0.10 -3.37 6.48
N ASP A 44 1.17 -3.64 6.79
CA ASP A 44 1.82 -4.93 6.52
C ASP A 44 1.10 -6.10 7.22
N GLY A 45 0.69 -5.91 8.47
CA GLY A 45 -0.10 -6.89 9.23
C GLY A 45 -1.54 -7.07 8.73
N GLU A 46 -2.12 -6.03 8.12
CA GLU A 46 -3.47 -6.09 7.51
C GLU A 46 -3.49 -6.82 6.17
N ILE A 47 -2.37 -6.82 5.44
CA ILE A 47 -2.26 -7.49 4.14
C ILE A 47 -2.19 -9.01 4.37
N ASN A 48 -3.10 -9.73 3.73
CA ASN A 48 -3.19 -11.18 3.77
C ASN A 48 -3.53 -11.73 2.38
N LEU A 49 -3.52 -13.06 2.23
CA LEU A 49 -3.75 -13.74 0.94
C LEU A 49 -5.09 -13.36 0.27
N GLN A 50 -6.12 -13.00 1.04
CA GLN A 50 -7.46 -12.69 0.52
C GLN A 50 -7.57 -11.25 0.00
N ASN A 51 -6.87 -10.30 0.61
CA ASN A 51 -6.98 -8.87 0.27
C ASN A 51 -5.77 -8.31 -0.51
N LYS A 52 -4.67 -9.06 -0.58
CA LYS A 52 -3.41 -8.62 -1.20
C LYS A 52 -3.58 -8.15 -2.64
N GLU A 53 -4.42 -8.81 -3.43
CA GLU A 53 -4.69 -8.39 -4.81
C GLU A 53 -5.28 -6.97 -4.89
N GLN A 54 -6.16 -6.61 -3.96
CA GLN A 54 -6.75 -5.28 -3.89
C GLN A 54 -5.70 -4.21 -3.55
N TYR A 55 -4.75 -4.53 -2.66
CA TYR A 55 -3.60 -3.67 -2.37
C TYR A 55 -2.68 -3.52 -3.58
N ILE A 56 -2.39 -4.61 -4.29
CA ILE A 56 -1.56 -4.57 -5.51
C ILE A 56 -2.21 -3.64 -6.55
N GLN A 57 -3.52 -3.78 -6.78
CA GLN A 57 -4.27 -2.94 -7.72
C GLN A 57 -4.24 -1.46 -7.30
N ALA A 58 -4.50 -1.17 -6.02
CA ALA A 58 -4.45 0.20 -5.50
C ALA A 58 -3.05 0.82 -5.67
N ILE A 59 -1.98 0.08 -5.32
CA ILE A 59 -0.60 0.53 -5.47
C ILE A 59 -0.27 0.75 -6.97
N LYS A 60 -0.71 -0.14 -7.86
CA LYS A 60 -0.54 0.05 -9.32
C LYS A 60 -1.18 1.35 -9.81
N THR A 61 -2.40 1.64 -9.37
CA THR A 61 -3.09 2.90 -9.70
C THR A 61 -2.32 4.13 -9.21
N LEU A 62 -1.74 4.05 -8.01
CA LEU A 62 -0.96 5.14 -7.41
C LEU A 62 0.41 5.33 -8.08
N LEU A 63 1.04 4.24 -8.51
CA LEU A 63 2.36 4.24 -9.15
C LEU A 63 2.34 4.75 -10.59
N LYS A 64 1.17 4.88 -11.23
CA LYS A 64 1.03 5.37 -12.62
C LYS A 64 2.08 4.69 -13.54
N SER A 65 2.54 5.38 -14.58
CA SER A 65 3.52 4.87 -15.55
C SER A 65 4.99 4.98 -15.14
N ASP A 66 5.33 5.71 -14.07
CA ASP A 66 6.74 5.89 -13.64
C ASP A 66 6.87 5.98 -12.11
N VAL A 67 7.33 4.86 -11.52
CA VAL A 67 7.57 4.67 -10.08
C VAL A 67 8.46 5.77 -9.49
N LYS A 68 9.43 6.28 -10.25
CA LYS A 68 10.38 7.31 -9.78
C LYS A 68 9.68 8.62 -9.44
N LYS A 69 8.57 8.92 -10.11
CA LYS A 69 7.79 10.16 -9.93
C LYS A 69 6.61 9.97 -8.98
N SER A 70 6.06 8.76 -8.93
CA SER A 70 4.81 8.43 -8.26
C SER A 70 4.97 7.76 -6.90
N LEU A 71 6.18 7.32 -6.51
CA LEU A 71 6.41 6.67 -5.21
C LEU A 71 5.87 7.46 -4.02
N ARG A 72 5.89 8.80 -4.10
CA ARG A 72 5.33 9.71 -3.08
C ARG A 72 3.83 9.54 -2.82
N ASN A 73 3.11 8.97 -3.79
CA ASN A 73 1.69 8.69 -3.67
C ASN A 73 1.43 7.41 -2.85
N VAL A 74 2.46 6.58 -2.65
CA VAL A 74 2.40 5.33 -1.88
C VAL A 74 3.07 5.51 -0.52
N LEU A 75 4.31 6.02 -0.51
CA LEU A 75 5.09 6.27 0.71
C LEU A 75 5.37 7.77 0.83
N ALA A 76 5.03 8.37 1.96
CA ALA A 76 5.38 9.76 2.23
C ALA A 76 6.92 9.91 2.35
N ASP A 77 7.40 11.13 2.13
CA ASP A 77 8.83 11.45 2.14
C ASP A 77 9.50 11.05 3.48
N ASP A 78 8.81 11.19 4.61
CA ASP A 78 9.32 10.81 5.93
C ASP A 78 9.59 9.30 6.04
N VAL A 79 8.67 8.47 5.54
CA VAL A 79 8.84 7.01 5.50
C VAL A 79 9.98 6.65 4.55
N VAL A 80 10.03 7.26 3.36
CA VAL A 80 11.11 7.01 2.40
C VAL A 80 12.47 7.40 2.99
N MET A 81 12.55 8.43 3.83
CA MET A 81 13.79 8.86 4.48
C MET A 81 14.25 7.87 5.56
N ALA A 82 13.32 7.31 6.33
CA ALA A 82 13.57 6.35 7.42
C ALA A 82 13.94 4.93 6.93
N PHE A 83 13.50 4.56 5.72
CA PHE A 83 13.71 3.22 5.16
C PHE A 83 14.72 3.20 4.00
N ASN A 84 15.35 2.04 3.79
CA ASN A 84 15.92 1.65 2.50
C ASN A 84 15.60 0.16 2.28
N VAL A 85 15.93 -0.39 1.10
CA VAL A 85 15.52 -1.76 0.78
C VAL A 85 16.12 -2.80 1.76
N ASP A 86 17.40 -2.67 2.13
CA ASP A 86 18.12 -3.70 2.89
C ASP A 86 18.30 -3.42 4.39
N GLY A 87 17.96 -2.23 4.89
CA GLY A 87 18.14 -1.84 6.29
C GLY A 87 19.56 -1.39 6.66
N VAL A 88 20.29 -0.78 5.73
CA VAL A 88 21.69 -0.36 5.96
C VAL A 88 21.81 1.09 6.44
N HIS A 89 22.92 1.44 7.09
CA HIS A 89 23.25 2.80 7.55
C HIS A 89 22.22 3.41 8.52
N GLY A 90 21.78 2.62 9.51
CA GLY A 90 20.83 3.08 10.54
C GLY A 90 19.40 3.28 10.02
N LYS A 91 19.09 2.81 8.81
CA LYS A 91 17.74 2.82 8.23
C LYS A 91 17.07 1.47 8.40
N LYS A 92 15.75 1.46 8.42
CA LYS A 92 14.98 0.21 8.48
C LYS A 92 14.90 -0.44 7.11
N ALA A 93 14.85 -1.77 7.10
CA ALA A 93 14.73 -2.56 5.89
C ALA A 93 13.27 -2.55 5.42
N LEU A 94 13.01 -2.11 4.20
CA LEU A 94 11.68 -2.26 3.61
C LEU A 94 11.35 -3.75 3.41
N LYS A 95 12.36 -4.60 3.24
CA LYS A 95 12.22 -6.06 3.23
C LYS A 95 11.68 -6.66 4.54
N SER A 96 11.69 -5.92 5.66
CA SER A 96 11.13 -6.44 6.92
C SER A 96 9.60 -6.36 6.98
N VAL A 97 8.98 -5.53 6.14
CA VAL A 97 7.51 -5.46 5.98
C VAL A 97 7.13 -6.32 4.78
N VAL A 98 7.12 -7.64 4.99
CA VAL A 98 7.17 -8.65 3.91
C VAL A 98 5.94 -8.59 3.01
N ASN A 99 4.75 -8.46 3.58
CA ASN A 99 3.50 -8.49 2.83
C ASN A 99 3.34 -7.23 1.96
N PHE A 100 3.65 -6.08 2.54
CA PHE A 100 3.67 -4.80 1.85
C PHE A 100 4.76 -4.76 0.77
N TYR A 101 5.97 -5.20 1.10
CA TYR A 101 7.11 -5.19 0.19
C TYR A 101 6.84 -6.06 -1.04
N ASP A 102 6.30 -7.26 -0.84
CA ASP A 102 5.94 -8.15 -1.95
C ASP A 102 4.82 -7.55 -2.82
N ALA A 103 3.76 -7.01 -2.20
CA ALA A 103 2.70 -6.32 -2.94
C ALA A 103 3.25 -5.13 -3.75
N LEU A 104 4.16 -4.34 -3.16
CA LEU A 104 4.80 -3.20 -3.82
C LEU A 104 5.65 -3.63 -5.02
N LEU A 105 6.46 -4.70 -4.89
CA LEU A 105 7.27 -5.21 -6.00
C LEU A 105 6.40 -5.68 -7.16
N VAL A 106 5.35 -6.45 -6.89
CA VAL A 106 4.39 -6.92 -7.90
C VAL A 106 3.68 -5.74 -8.59
N SER A 107 3.50 -4.62 -7.88
CA SER A 107 2.90 -3.41 -8.45
C SER A 107 3.84 -2.56 -9.30
N ILE A 108 5.16 -2.67 -9.12
CA ILE A 108 6.15 -1.88 -9.87
C ILE A 108 6.37 -2.45 -11.27
N ASP A 109 6.55 -3.76 -11.37
CA ASP A 109 6.49 -4.56 -12.60
C ASP A 109 6.70 -6.02 -12.20
N GLY A 110 6.02 -6.96 -12.82
CA GLY A 110 6.09 -8.40 -12.49
C GLY A 110 7.42 -9.08 -12.84
N GLY A 111 8.53 -8.34 -12.94
CA GLY A 111 9.83 -8.80 -13.45
C GLY A 111 11.03 -8.48 -12.55
N SER A 112 12.22 -8.90 -12.99
CA SER A 112 13.47 -8.87 -12.21
C SER A 112 14.05 -7.47 -11.94
N SER A 113 13.56 -6.41 -12.60
CA SER A 113 14.04 -5.04 -12.41
C SER A 113 13.30 -4.26 -11.32
N ALA A 114 12.18 -4.78 -10.79
CA ALA A 114 11.31 -4.05 -9.88
C ALA A 114 12.02 -3.53 -8.63
N GLU A 115 12.88 -4.36 -8.02
CA GLU A 115 13.67 -3.94 -6.86
C GLU A 115 14.67 -2.83 -7.23
N MET A 116 15.30 -2.91 -8.41
CA MET A 116 16.23 -1.88 -8.87
C MET A 116 15.52 -0.54 -9.10
N ASP A 117 14.33 -0.56 -9.69
CA ASP A 117 13.54 0.63 -9.93
C ASP A 117 13.01 1.24 -8.63
N LEU A 118 12.60 0.40 -7.66
CA LEU A 118 12.27 0.84 -6.31
C LEU A 118 13.46 1.54 -5.64
N ARG A 119 14.67 0.94 -5.69
CA ARG A 119 15.89 1.55 -5.14
C ARG A 119 16.15 2.92 -5.75
N LYS A 120 16.08 3.03 -7.09
CA LYS A 120 16.25 4.30 -7.81
C LYS A 120 15.19 5.33 -7.41
N ALA A 121 13.92 4.92 -7.31
CA ALA A 121 12.82 5.79 -6.91
C ALA A 121 13.00 6.34 -5.48
N MET A 122 13.43 5.50 -4.53
CA MET A 122 13.74 5.94 -3.17
C MET A 122 14.91 6.92 -3.15
N GLN A 123 15.99 6.65 -3.89
CA GLN A 123 17.15 7.57 -3.99
C GLN A 123 16.74 8.94 -4.53
N LEU A 124 15.95 8.97 -5.60
CA LEU A 124 15.45 10.21 -6.21
C LEU A 124 14.53 10.98 -5.26
N SER A 125 13.66 10.28 -4.53
CA SER A 125 12.78 10.89 -3.53
C SER A 125 13.59 11.54 -2.41
N LYS A 126 14.63 10.86 -1.88
CA LYS A 126 15.55 11.43 -0.88
C LYS A 126 16.26 12.66 -1.42
N LYS A 127 16.81 12.59 -2.64
CA LYS A 127 17.49 13.73 -3.30
C LYS A 127 16.58 14.94 -3.44
N ARG A 128 15.30 14.74 -3.77
CA ARG A 128 14.29 15.80 -3.82
C ARG A 128 14.11 16.46 -2.46
N VAL A 129 13.93 15.69 -1.39
CA VAL A 129 13.76 16.21 -0.03
C VAL A 129 14.96 17.06 0.39
N PHE A 130 16.19 16.58 0.18
CA PHE A 130 17.39 17.35 0.50
C PHE A 130 17.49 18.65 -0.29
N LYS A 131 17.16 18.63 -1.59
CA LYS A 131 17.17 19.84 -2.43
C LYS A 131 16.16 20.88 -1.94
N VAL A 132 14.97 20.45 -1.49
CA VAL A 132 13.94 21.36 -0.94
C VAL A 132 14.41 21.96 0.38
N LYS A 133 14.96 21.14 1.29
CA LYS A 133 15.49 21.63 2.57
C LYS A 133 16.60 22.66 2.38
N ASN A 134 17.56 22.39 1.49
CA ASN A 134 18.66 23.32 1.24
C ASN A 134 18.17 24.68 0.69
N LYS A 135 17.16 24.68 -0.19
CA LYS A 135 16.56 25.92 -0.72
C LYS A 135 15.73 26.71 0.28
N THR A 136 15.23 26.07 1.33
CA THR A 136 14.39 26.73 2.35
C THR A 136 15.28 27.37 3.44
N ASN A 137 16.55 26.97 3.50
CA ASN A 137 17.54 27.47 4.45
C ASN A 137 18.44 28.57 3.85
N GLU A 138 18.20 28.96 2.59
CA GLU A 138 18.81 30.12 1.90
C GLU A 138 17.82 31.30 1.91
#